data_AF-A0AAQ0FA39-F1
#
_entry.id   AF-A0AAQ0FA39-F1
#
_cell.length_a   1.000
_cell.length_b   1.000
_cell.length_c   1.000
_cell.angle_alpha   90.00
_cell.angle_beta   90.00
_cell.angle_gamma   90.00
#
_symmetry.space_group_name_H-M   'P 1'
#
loop_
_entity.id
_entity.type
_entity.pdbx_description
1 polymer ?
#
loop_
_entity_poly.entity_id
_entity_poly.type
_entity_poly.pdbx_seq_one_letter_code
_entity_poly.pdbx_strand_id
1 'polypeptide(L)'
;MNHGTSTKRKAAIVGGSLGGLFAANLLLRNGWDVDVFERVPDALSGRGAGIVTHPELFDVMRAAGVRIDASIGVKVESRITLGRDGTVVSERRMPQTLTAWSKMYHVLRAALPDQHYRAGAVVTDVADGPGHASVTLADGSVVHADLVIAADGFRSAIREKFLPDARLQYAGYVAWRGLVDEPGLSESTHATLFGNFAFGLPPHEQILGYPVAGQGNSTKPGERRYNFVWYRATREDTDLPNLLTDATGKLWAGGIPPTLIRRDVLDDMEDAAHALLAPQFAEVVARATQPLFQPIYDLEVPNMAFGRIALLGDAAFVARPHCGMGVTKAAGDALALVTALATRADTLDALCEYSETRTAFGAAIVEHARHLGAYMQAQLKNDTEREMAERYRTPEVVMRETAVPPHF
;
A
#
# COMPACT_ATOMS: atom_id res chain seq x y z
N MET A 1 23.79 46.44 -5.09
CA MET A 1 22.73 45.60 -4.50
C MET A 1 23.01 44.17 -4.92
N ASN A 2 23.53 43.34 -4.00
CA ASN A 2 23.83 41.93 -4.27
C ASN A 2 22.51 41.16 -4.43
N HIS A 3 22.18 40.75 -5.64
CA HIS A 3 21.26 39.64 -5.86
C HIS A 3 22.05 38.35 -5.68
N GLY A 4 22.28 37.98 -4.42
CA GLY A 4 22.75 36.64 -4.09
C GLY A 4 21.65 35.67 -4.48
N THR A 5 21.86 34.92 -5.56
CA THR A 5 21.07 33.75 -5.89
C THR A 5 21.19 32.77 -4.73
N SER A 6 20.22 32.77 -3.82
CA SER A 6 20.05 31.67 -2.87
C SER A 6 19.87 30.40 -3.69
N THR A 7 20.89 29.55 -3.70
CA THR A 7 20.82 28.24 -4.33
C THR A 7 19.71 27.46 -3.63
N LYS A 8 18.71 27.02 -4.39
CA LYS A 8 17.62 26.20 -3.83
C LYS A 8 18.22 24.96 -3.17
N ARG A 9 17.73 24.62 -1.97
CA ARG A 9 18.10 23.37 -1.29
C ARG A 9 17.70 22.18 -2.17
N LYS A 10 18.55 21.17 -2.25
CA LYS A 10 18.37 20.00 -3.10
C LYS A 10 17.97 18.76 -2.29
N ALA A 11 16.94 18.06 -2.74
CA ALA A 11 16.52 16.77 -2.20
C ALA A 11 16.61 15.66 -3.26
N ALA A 12 17.20 14.53 -2.91
CA ALA A 12 17.21 13.32 -3.71
C ALA A 12 16.24 12.28 -3.13
N ILE A 13 15.34 11.74 -3.95
CA ILE A 13 14.27 10.83 -3.51
C ILE A 13 14.49 9.49 -4.20
N VAL A 14 14.74 8.44 -3.41
CA VAL A 14 14.95 7.08 -3.91
C VAL A 14 13.63 6.32 -3.84
N GLY A 15 13.07 5.99 -5.00
CA GLY A 15 11.76 5.36 -5.15
C GLY A 15 10.71 6.33 -5.70
N GLY A 16 10.18 6.02 -6.88
CA GLY A 16 9.26 6.89 -7.62
C GLY A 16 7.81 6.43 -7.61
N SER A 17 7.40 5.71 -6.56
CA SER A 17 5.99 5.33 -6.30
C SER A 17 5.28 6.41 -5.46
N LEU A 18 4.12 6.09 -4.88
CA LEU A 18 3.24 7.07 -4.21
C LEU A 18 3.95 7.89 -3.12
N GLY A 19 4.69 7.25 -2.20
CA GLY A 19 5.40 7.94 -1.13
C GLY A 19 6.44 8.94 -1.65
N GLY A 20 7.30 8.51 -2.57
CA GLY A 20 8.29 9.39 -3.19
C GLY A 20 7.67 10.50 -4.02
N LEU A 21 6.57 10.24 -4.73
CA LEU A 21 5.83 11.26 -5.48
C LEU A 21 5.14 12.28 -4.57
N PHE A 22 4.63 11.88 -3.41
CA PHE A 22 4.14 12.83 -2.39
C PHE A 22 5.27 13.73 -1.91
N ALA A 23 6.40 13.14 -1.50
CA ALA A 23 7.57 13.90 -1.04
C ALA A 23 8.06 14.89 -2.11
N ALA A 24 8.24 14.43 -3.36
CA ALA A 24 8.71 15.25 -4.47
C ALA A 24 7.78 16.44 -4.74
N ASN A 25 6.48 16.17 -4.86
CA ASN A 25 5.49 17.21 -5.16
C ASN A 25 5.38 18.25 -4.04
N LEU A 26 5.43 17.83 -2.78
CA LEU A 26 5.36 18.73 -1.63
C LEU A 26 6.63 19.55 -1.49
N LEU A 27 7.82 18.93 -1.59
CA LEU A 27 9.11 19.63 -1.51
C LEU A 27 9.27 20.67 -2.63
N LEU A 28 8.95 20.30 -3.87
CA LEU A 28 9.04 21.21 -5.02
C LEU A 28 8.17 22.46 -4.81
N ARG A 29 6.96 22.29 -4.25
CA ARG A 29 6.04 23.39 -3.93
C ARG A 29 6.48 24.22 -2.72
N ASN A 30 7.39 23.69 -1.91
CA ASN A 30 8.02 24.37 -0.78
C ASN A 30 9.44 24.85 -1.10
N GLY A 31 9.75 25.07 -2.39
CA GLY A 31 10.95 25.78 -2.83
C GLY A 31 12.22 24.93 -2.95
N TRP A 32 12.14 23.61 -2.77
CA TRP A 32 13.26 22.70 -2.97
C TRP A 32 13.45 22.38 -4.47
N ASP A 33 14.70 22.10 -4.85
CA ASP A 33 15.02 21.37 -6.07
C ASP A 33 15.00 19.87 -5.76
N VAL A 34 14.36 19.06 -6.63
CA VAL A 34 14.08 17.66 -6.33
C VAL A 34 14.50 16.75 -7.49
N ASP A 35 15.11 15.61 -7.18
CA ASP A 35 15.38 14.54 -8.13
C ASP A 35 14.79 13.23 -7.59
N VAL A 36 13.88 12.60 -8.32
CA VAL A 36 13.34 11.27 -8.02
C VAL A 36 14.06 10.22 -8.85
N PHE A 37 14.58 9.18 -8.20
CA PHE A 37 15.25 8.05 -8.82
C PHE A 37 14.36 6.81 -8.71
N GLU A 38 13.81 6.35 -9.83
CA GLU A 38 12.99 5.14 -9.91
C GLU A 38 13.74 4.05 -10.69
N ARG A 39 13.86 2.87 -10.10
CA ARG A 39 14.59 1.74 -10.69
C ARG A 39 13.90 1.14 -11.91
N VAL A 40 12.58 1.24 -11.99
CA VAL A 40 11.82 0.71 -13.13
C VAL A 40 11.92 1.71 -14.30
N PRO A 41 12.33 1.26 -15.50
CA PRO A 41 12.45 2.14 -16.67
C PRO A 41 11.09 2.54 -17.26
N ASP A 42 10.11 1.65 -17.17
CA ASP A 42 8.77 1.85 -17.67
C ASP A 42 7.85 2.49 -16.62
N ALA A 43 6.69 2.98 -17.06
CA ALA A 43 5.65 3.42 -16.14
C ALA A 43 5.25 2.29 -15.19
N LEU A 44 5.24 2.60 -13.90
CA LEU A 44 4.89 1.62 -12.87
C LEU A 44 3.45 1.11 -13.08
N SER A 45 3.28 -0.21 -13.05
CA SER A 45 1.98 -0.86 -13.16
C SER A 45 1.43 -1.23 -11.78
N GLY A 46 0.21 -0.77 -11.49
CA GLY A 46 -0.54 -1.21 -10.31
C GLY A 46 -0.98 -2.65 -10.52
N ARG A 47 -0.32 -3.60 -9.87
CA ARG A 47 -0.64 -5.03 -9.94
C ARG A 47 -1.96 -5.35 -9.20
N GLY A 48 -3.07 -4.76 -9.62
CA GLY A 48 -4.39 -5.04 -9.06
C GLY A 48 -4.69 -4.43 -7.68
N ALA A 49 -3.99 -3.37 -7.27
CA ALA A 49 -4.17 -2.80 -5.94
C ALA A 49 -5.30 -1.75 -5.90
N GLY A 50 -6.44 -2.12 -5.33
CA GLY A 50 -7.41 -1.15 -4.82
C GLY A 50 -6.87 -0.36 -3.62
N ILE A 51 -7.31 0.88 -3.49
CA ILE A 51 -6.97 1.83 -2.42
C ILE A 51 -8.25 2.37 -1.81
N VAL A 52 -8.38 2.25 -0.50
CA VAL A 52 -9.41 2.95 0.28
C VAL A 52 -8.89 4.35 0.59
N THR A 53 -9.66 5.38 0.24
CA THR A 53 -9.25 6.76 0.48
C THR A 53 -9.74 7.26 1.84
N HIS A 54 -9.01 8.22 2.39
CA HIS A 54 -9.29 8.85 3.67
C HIS A 54 -9.31 10.38 3.50
N PRO A 55 -10.07 11.13 4.31
CA PRO A 55 -10.10 12.59 4.22
C PRO A 55 -8.70 13.22 4.22
N GLU A 56 -7.84 12.77 5.14
CA GLU A 56 -6.45 13.20 5.27
C GLU A 56 -5.65 13.01 3.98
N LEU A 57 -5.88 11.91 3.25
CA LEU A 57 -5.21 11.66 1.98
C LEU A 57 -5.53 12.76 0.96
N PHE A 58 -6.80 13.18 0.87
CA PHE A 58 -7.20 14.23 -0.05
C PHE A 58 -6.60 15.59 0.32
N ASP A 59 -6.43 15.88 1.61
CA ASP A 59 -5.77 17.10 2.06
C ASP A 59 -4.29 17.14 1.61
N VAL A 60 -3.56 16.04 1.79
CA VAL A 60 -2.17 15.95 1.31
C VAL A 60 -2.10 15.99 -0.22
N MET A 61 -3.03 15.35 -0.93
CA MET A 61 -3.06 15.40 -2.40
C MET A 61 -3.26 16.84 -2.92
N ARG A 62 -4.13 17.63 -2.28
CA ARG A 62 -4.30 19.05 -2.62
C ARG A 62 -3.01 19.84 -2.35
N ALA A 63 -2.35 19.61 -1.21
CA ALA A 63 -1.06 20.22 -0.91
C ALA A 63 0.04 19.83 -1.92
N ALA A 64 0.00 18.59 -2.42
CA ALA A 64 0.85 18.10 -3.51
C ALA A 64 0.44 18.64 -4.90
N GLY A 65 -0.54 19.57 -4.97
CA GLY A 65 -1.01 20.21 -6.19
C GLY A 65 -1.85 19.32 -7.11
N VAL A 66 -2.39 18.22 -6.60
CA VAL A 66 -3.33 17.38 -7.34
C VAL A 66 -4.73 17.99 -7.26
N ARG A 67 -5.39 18.12 -8.41
CA ARG A 67 -6.80 18.49 -8.48
C ARG A 67 -7.67 17.29 -8.11
N ILE A 68 -8.59 17.49 -7.18
CA ILE A 68 -9.52 16.45 -6.72
C ILE A 68 -10.90 16.77 -7.27
N ASP A 69 -11.45 15.84 -8.06
CA ASP A 69 -12.80 15.89 -8.60
C ASP A 69 -13.48 14.52 -8.48
N ALA A 70 -14.70 14.38 -9.01
CA ALA A 70 -15.47 13.15 -8.94
C ALA A 70 -14.81 11.95 -9.64
N SER A 71 -13.81 12.17 -10.51
CA SER A 71 -13.06 11.10 -11.18
C SER A 71 -11.95 10.49 -10.33
N ILE A 72 -11.70 11.01 -9.11
CA ILE A 72 -10.61 10.56 -8.25
C ILE A 72 -10.79 9.11 -7.77
N GLY A 73 -12.03 8.62 -7.77
CA GLY A 73 -12.38 7.25 -7.41
C GLY A 73 -13.86 6.96 -7.68
N VAL A 74 -14.28 5.75 -7.32
CA VAL A 74 -15.66 5.28 -7.36
C VAL A 74 -16.28 5.47 -5.98
N LYS A 75 -17.49 6.03 -5.94
CA LYS A 75 -18.25 6.19 -4.69
C LYS A 75 -19.07 4.94 -4.40
N VAL A 76 -19.11 4.56 -3.12
CA VAL A 76 -20.02 3.55 -2.57
C VAL A 76 -20.79 4.18 -1.41
N GLU A 77 -21.99 3.68 -1.14
CA GLU A 77 -22.89 4.24 -0.12
C GLU A 77 -22.83 3.48 1.20
N SER A 78 -22.64 2.16 1.11
CA SER A 78 -22.71 1.24 2.24
C SER A 78 -21.57 0.24 2.26
N ARG A 79 -21.36 -0.31 3.44
CA ARG A 79 -20.61 -1.55 3.67
C ARG A 79 -21.61 -2.67 3.88
N ILE A 80 -21.34 -3.84 3.29
CA ILE A 80 -22.20 -5.02 3.45
C ILE A 80 -21.35 -6.24 3.79
N THR A 81 -21.89 -7.15 4.60
CA THR A 81 -21.35 -8.50 4.73
C THR A 81 -22.26 -9.48 4.02
N LEU A 82 -21.69 -10.37 3.21
CA LEU A 82 -22.41 -11.42 2.51
C LEU A 82 -22.31 -12.75 3.27
N GLY A 83 -23.45 -13.45 3.36
CA GLY A 83 -23.53 -14.84 3.77
C GLY A 83 -23.10 -15.77 2.64
N ARG A 84 -22.77 -17.03 2.98
CA ARG A 84 -22.36 -18.05 1.99
C ARG A 84 -23.44 -18.34 0.95
N ASP A 85 -24.71 -18.12 1.28
CA ASP A 85 -25.86 -18.26 0.37
C ASP A 85 -26.06 -17.04 -0.56
N GLY A 86 -25.23 -16.00 -0.42
CA GLY A 86 -25.30 -14.77 -1.20
C GLY A 86 -26.20 -13.69 -0.62
N THR A 87 -26.84 -13.93 0.54
CA THR A 87 -27.68 -12.92 1.21
C THR A 87 -26.83 -11.85 1.89
N VAL A 88 -27.37 -10.62 1.99
CA VAL A 88 -26.76 -9.56 2.81
C VAL A 88 -27.11 -9.83 4.26
N VAL A 89 -26.12 -10.22 5.07
CA VAL A 89 -26.33 -10.57 6.49
C VAL A 89 -26.29 -9.35 7.40
N SER A 90 -25.58 -8.30 7.00
CA SER A 90 -25.43 -7.06 7.76
C SER A 90 -25.07 -5.92 6.80
N GLU A 91 -25.61 -4.74 7.05
CA GLU A 91 -25.34 -3.53 6.27
C GLU A 91 -25.03 -2.37 7.21
N ARG A 92 -24.07 -1.54 6.82
CA ARG A 92 -23.78 -0.27 7.46
C ARG A 92 -23.62 0.83 6.42
N ARG A 93 -24.48 1.84 6.49
CA ARG A 93 -24.32 3.06 5.69
C ARG A 93 -23.03 3.78 6.06
N MET A 94 -22.12 3.89 5.11
CA MET A 94 -20.83 4.55 5.25
C MET A 94 -20.33 4.98 3.88
N PRO A 95 -20.71 6.17 3.40
CA PRO A 95 -20.29 6.64 2.09
C PRO A 95 -18.77 6.79 2.01
N GLN A 96 -18.16 6.21 0.98
CA GLN A 96 -16.71 6.20 0.80
C GLN A 96 -16.33 6.38 -0.67
N THR A 97 -15.12 6.91 -0.90
CA THR A 97 -14.49 6.93 -2.23
C THR A 97 -13.37 5.90 -2.26
N LEU A 98 -13.39 5.05 -3.28
CA LEU A 98 -12.47 3.93 -3.46
C LEU A 98 -11.78 4.11 -4.80
N THR A 99 -10.49 3.84 -4.87
CA THR A 99 -9.71 4.11 -6.08
C THR A 99 -8.72 3.02 -6.36
N ALA A 100 -7.99 3.15 -7.45
CA ALA A 100 -6.91 2.25 -7.81
C ALA A 100 -5.56 2.92 -7.53
N TRP A 101 -4.56 2.12 -7.17
CA TRP A 101 -3.18 2.59 -7.07
C TRP A 101 -2.73 3.32 -8.34
N SER A 102 -3.12 2.82 -9.52
CA SER A 102 -2.76 3.41 -10.82
C SER A 102 -3.31 4.82 -11.02
N LYS A 103 -4.52 5.09 -10.51
CA LYS A 103 -5.13 6.42 -10.55
C LYS A 103 -4.33 7.39 -9.69
N MET A 104 -4.01 6.99 -8.45
CA MET A 104 -3.22 7.82 -7.53
C MET A 104 -1.82 8.11 -8.08
N TYR A 105 -1.16 7.08 -8.62
CA TYR A 105 0.15 7.21 -9.24
C TYR A 105 0.09 8.20 -10.42
N HIS A 106 -0.87 8.03 -11.34
CA HIS A 106 -0.99 8.91 -12.51
C HIS A 106 -1.22 10.38 -12.12
N VAL A 107 -2.12 10.67 -11.19
CA VAL A 107 -2.41 12.06 -10.82
C VAL A 107 -1.24 12.72 -10.09
N LEU A 108 -0.51 11.98 -9.26
CA LEU A 108 0.69 12.48 -8.60
C LEU A 108 1.87 12.65 -9.57
N ARG A 109 2.03 11.71 -10.51
CA ARG A 109 3.08 11.77 -11.53
C ARG A 109 2.84 12.92 -12.51
N ALA A 110 1.59 13.18 -12.89
CA ALA A 110 1.20 14.32 -13.72
C ALA A 110 1.37 15.67 -13.01
N ALA A 111 1.32 15.70 -11.67
CA ALA A 111 1.56 16.90 -10.87
C ALA A 111 3.06 17.25 -10.71
N LEU A 112 3.96 16.32 -11.06
CA LEU A 112 5.41 16.47 -10.98
C LEU A 112 6.00 16.67 -12.39
N PRO A 113 6.76 17.76 -12.65
CA PRO A 113 7.41 17.96 -13.94
C PRO A 113 8.42 16.85 -14.27
N ASP A 114 8.46 16.41 -15.53
CA ASP A 114 9.23 15.24 -15.97
C ASP A 114 10.74 15.34 -15.69
N GLN A 115 11.31 16.54 -15.73
CA GLN A 115 12.72 16.79 -15.44
C GLN A 115 13.14 16.31 -14.03
N HIS A 116 12.20 16.21 -13.10
CA HIS A 116 12.44 15.79 -11.73
C HIS A 116 12.27 14.27 -11.53
N TYR A 117 11.92 13.49 -12.56
CA TYR A 117 11.66 12.06 -12.46
C TYR A 117 12.57 11.25 -13.38
N ARG A 118 13.54 10.55 -12.79
CA ARG A 118 14.54 9.74 -13.49
C ARG A 118 14.15 8.26 -13.42
N ALA A 119 13.46 7.79 -14.45
CA ALA A 119 13.11 6.38 -14.60
C ALA A 119 14.34 5.54 -15.01
N GLY A 120 14.36 4.26 -14.64
CA GLY A 120 15.49 3.35 -14.86
C GLY A 120 16.75 3.67 -14.05
N ALA A 121 16.68 4.64 -13.14
CA ALA A 121 17.80 5.03 -12.29
C ALA A 121 17.86 4.13 -11.05
N VAL A 122 18.74 3.14 -11.10
CA VAL A 122 18.96 2.20 -9.99
C VAL A 122 19.94 2.82 -9.00
N VAL A 123 19.46 3.09 -7.79
CA VAL A 123 20.31 3.49 -6.65
C VAL A 123 20.92 2.25 -6.03
N THR A 124 22.23 2.26 -5.83
CA THR A 124 23.00 1.15 -5.25
C THR A 124 23.51 1.48 -3.85
N ASP A 125 23.71 2.76 -3.52
CA ASP A 125 24.13 3.17 -2.19
C ASP A 125 23.60 4.57 -1.82
N VAL A 126 23.41 4.78 -0.52
CA VAL A 126 23.10 6.09 0.06
C VAL A 126 23.98 6.29 1.30
N ALA A 127 24.64 7.44 1.42
CA ALA A 127 25.49 7.76 2.54
C ALA A 127 25.32 9.21 3.00
N ASP A 128 25.35 9.43 4.31
CA ASP A 128 25.46 10.76 4.90
C ASP A 128 26.93 11.20 4.90
N GLY A 129 27.21 12.49 4.81
CA GLY A 129 28.56 13.02 4.69
C GLY A 129 28.71 14.45 5.21
N PRO A 130 29.94 14.99 5.22
CA PRO A 130 30.21 16.35 5.70
C PRO A 130 29.49 17.40 4.83
N GLY A 131 28.38 17.92 5.36
CA GLY A 131 27.60 18.99 4.74
C GLY A 131 26.51 18.53 3.76
N HIS A 132 26.58 17.31 3.21
CA HIS A 132 25.59 16.78 2.28
C HIS A 132 25.48 15.24 2.38
N ALA A 133 24.32 14.70 2.01
CA ALA A 133 24.16 13.27 1.74
C ALA A 133 24.42 12.98 0.26
N SER A 134 24.62 11.70 -0.05
CA SER A 134 24.96 11.22 -1.39
C SER A 134 24.12 10.01 -1.78
N VAL A 135 23.82 9.92 -3.08
CA VAL A 135 23.15 8.79 -3.73
C VAL A 135 24.07 8.28 -4.84
N THR A 136 24.48 7.02 -4.76
CA THR A 136 25.28 6.35 -5.79
C THR A 136 24.35 5.55 -6.70
N LEU A 137 24.48 5.75 -8.02
CA LEU A 137 23.73 5.02 -9.03
C LEU A 137 24.51 3.81 -9.54
N ALA A 138 23.80 2.87 -10.18
CA ALA A 138 24.39 1.66 -10.74
C ALA A 138 25.40 1.92 -11.88
N ASP A 139 25.35 3.09 -12.51
CA ASP A 139 26.34 3.53 -13.51
C ASP A 139 27.61 4.14 -12.88
N GLY A 140 27.67 4.19 -11.54
CA GLY A 140 28.79 4.75 -10.77
C GLY A 140 28.71 6.26 -10.54
N SER A 141 27.72 6.95 -11.10
CA SER A 141 27.52 8.37 -10.84
C SER A 141 27.05 8.61 -9.40
N VAL A 142 27.47 9.75 -8.83
CA VAL A 142 27.14 10.15 -7.46
C VAL A 142 26.41 11.48 -7.50
N VAL A 143 25.25 11.53 -6.85
CA VAL A 143 24.45 12.74 -6.68
C VAL A 143 24.53 13.21 -5.23
N HIS A 144 24.97 14.45 -5.03
CA HIS A 144 24.99 15.08 -3.72
C HIS A 144 23.71 15.91 -3.49
N ALA A 145 23.16 15.86 -2.29
CA ALA A 145 21.94 16.56 -1.91
C ALA A 145 21.98 17.00 -0.43
N ASP A 146 21.23 18.05 -0.09
CA ASP A 146 21.07 18.52 1.29
C ASP A 146 20.21 17.55 2.12
N LEU A 147 19.40 16.75 1.44
CA LEU A 147 18.47 15.75 1.98
C LEU A 147 18.36 14.56 1.01
N VAL A 148 18.38 13.34 1.54
CA VAL A 148 17.97 12.12 0.82
C VAL A 148 16.73 11.53 1.46
N ILE A 149 15.75 11.13 0.66
CA ILE A 149 14.52 10.45 1.12
C ILE A 149 14.49 9.05 0.54
N ALA A 150 14.56 8.04 1.39
CA ALA A 150 14.39 6.64 1.03
C ALA A 150 12.89 6.28 1.07
N ALA A 151 12.29 6.17 -0.11
CA ALA A 151 10.92 5.75 -0.37
C ALA A 151 10.87 4.49 -1.25
N ASP A 152 11.85 3.61 -1.09
CA ASP A 152 12.13 2.42 -1.92
C ASP A 152 11.29 1.18 -1.54
N GLY A 153 10.27 1.37 -0.71
CA GLY A 153 9.20 0.40 -0.43
C GLY A 153 9.51 -0.60 0.69
N PHE A 154 8.61 -1.56 0.91
CA PHE A 154 8.65 -2.44 2.08
C PHE A 154 9.94 -3.29 2.21
N ARG A 155 10.64 -3.53 1.10
CA ARG A 155 11.96 -4.19 1.04
C ARG A 155 13.11 -3.19 0.85
N SER A 156 13.03 -2.08 1.57
CA SER A 156 14.01 -1.01 1.47
C SER A 156 15.41 -1.54 1.81
N ALA A 157 16.28 -1.55 0.81
CA ALA A 157 17.70 -1.89 1.00
C ALA A 157 18.40 -0.77 1.79
N ILE A 158 17.91 0.47 1.66
CA ILE A 158 18.41 1.62 2.41
C ILE A 158 18.08 1.43 3.90
N ARG A 159 16.84 1.05 4.26
CA ARG A 159 16.49 0.74 5.65
C ARG A 159 17.38 -0.37 6.19
N GLU A 160 17.57 -1.47 5.46
CA GLU A 160 18.40 -2.60 5.89
C GLU A 160 19.87 -2.18 6.18
N LYS A 161 20.41 -1.21 5.43
CA LYS A 161 21.74 -0.65 5.68
C LYS A 161 21.82 0.09 7.04
N PHE A 162 20.82 0.91 7.36
CA PHE A 162 20.85 1.74 8.58
C PHE A 162 20.27 1.04 9.81
N LEU A 163 19.40 0.05 9.61
CA LEU A 163 18.70 -0.72 10.65
C LEU A 163 18.72 -2.21 10.30
N PRO A 164 19.88 -2.90 10.37
CA PRO A 164 20.01 -4.31 9.97
C PRO A 164 19.18 -5.27 10.83
N ASP A 165 18.77 -4.85 12.02
CA ASP A 165 17.93 -5.62 12.93
C ASP A 165 16.42 -5.44 12.65
N ALA A 166 16.02 -4.41 11.89
CA ALA A 166 14.63 -4.18 11.52
C ALA A 166 14.23 -5.10 10.35
N ARG A 167 13.68 -6.27 10.69
CA ARG A 167 13.31 -7.32 9.73
C ARG A 167 11.81 -7.40 9.49
N LEU A 168 11.44 -7.74 8.25
CA LEU A 168 10.05 -8.02 7.90
C LEU A 168 9.58 -9.27 8.65
N GLN A 169 8.46 -9.16 9.36
CA GLN A 169 7.88 -10.28 10.09
C GLN A 169 6.70 -10.83 9.30
N TYR A 170 6.78 -12.08 8.87
CA TYR A 170 5.66 -12.73 8.19
C TYR A 170 4.50 -12.87 9.16
N ALA A 171 3.32 -12.44 8.72
CA ALA A 171 2.14 -12.37 9.57
C ALA A 171 1.38 -13.69 9.65
N GLY A 172 1.81 -14.78 8.99
CA GLY A 172 1.13 -16.07 9.06
C GLY A 172 -0.06 -16.23 8.10
N TYR A 173 -0.19 -15.36 7.11
CA TYR A 173 -1.23 -15.45 6.08
C TYR A 173 -0.83 -14.76 4.79
N VAL A 174 -1.47 -15.17 3.69
CA VAL A 174 -1.36 -14.52 2.39
C VAL A 174 -2.65 -13.76 2.08
N ALA A 175 -2.56 -12.81 1.16
CA ALA A 175 -3.71 -12.13 0.58
C ALA A 175 -3.75 -12.39 -0.92
N TRP A 176 -4.73 -13.17 -1.37
CA TRP A 176 -5.11 -13.23 -2.78
C TRP A 176 -5.73 -11.91 -3.21
N ARG A 177 -5.40 -11.45 -4.40
CA ARG A 177 -5.81 -10.17 -4.96
C ARG A 177 -6.10 -10.32 -6.44
N GLY A 178 -7.05 -9.55 -6.93
CA GLY A 178 -7.34 -9.46 -8.34
C GLY A 178 -8.30 -8.34 -8.67
N LEU A 179 -8.41 -8.08 -9.96
CA LEU A 179 -9.36 -7.15 -10.55
C LEU A 179 -10.21 -7.90 -11.58
N VAL A 180 -11.49 -7.56 -11.64
CA VAL A 180 -12.41 -7.99 -12.70
C VAL A 180 -13.00 -6.77 -13.38
N ASP A 181 -13.01 -6.74 -14.70
CA ASP A 181 -13.69 -5.67 -15.45
C ASP A 181 -15.20 -5.71 -15.20
N GLU A 182 -15.82 -4.55 -14.98
CA GLU A 182 -17.25 -4.43 -14.66
C GLU A 182 -18.18 -5.15 -15.65
N PRO A 183 -17.99 -5.07 -16.99
CA PRO A 183 -18.80 -5.83 -17.95
C PRO A 183 -18.62 -7.34 -17.86
N GLY A 184 -17.57 -7.80 -17.18
CA GLY A 184 -17.27 -9.20 -16.99
C GLY A 184 -18.08 -9.85 -15.87
N LEU A 185 -18.93 -9.15 -15.13
CA LEU A 185 -19.70 -9.69 -14.00
C LEU A 185 -21.18 -9.86 -14.35
N SER A 186 -21.83 -10.86 -13.75
CA SER A 186 -23.29 -11.05 -13.87
C SER A 186 -24.08 -9.86 -13.33
N GLU A 187 -25.31 -9.67 -13.81
CA GLU A 187 -26.19 -8.58 -13.37
C GLU A 187 -26.50 -8.65 -11.86
N SER A 188 -26.70 -9.85 -11.32
CA SER A 188 -26.97 -10.07 -9.89
C SER A 188 -25.77 -9.71 -9.00
N THR A 189 -24.57 -10.12 -9.40
CA THR A 189 -23.32 -9.77 -8.73
C THR A 189 -23.07 -8.27 -8.82
N HIS A 190 -23.27 -7.69 -10.01
CA HIS A 190 -23.12 -6.25 -10.23
C HIS A 190 -24.02 -5.44 -9.29
N ALA A 191 -25.32 -5.76 -9.29
CA ALA A 191 -26.33 -5.08 -8.49
C ALA A 191 -26.02 -5.12 -6.97
N THR A 192 -25.42 -6.23 -6.51
CA THR A 192 -25.04 -6.40 -5.10
C THR A 192 -23.76 -5.64 -4.75
N LEU A 193 -22.75 -5.68 -5.62
CA LEU A 193 -21.38 -5.28 -5.26
C LEU A 193 -21.02 -3.83 -5.61
N PHE A 194 -21.49 -3.27 -6.73
CA PHE A 194 -20.95 -1.98 -7.24
C PHE A 194 -21.42 -0.73 -6.48
N GLY A 195 -22.44 -0.86 -5.63
CA GLY A 195 -22.85 0.19 -4.69
C GLY A 195 -22.16 0.12 -3.33
N ASN A 196 -21.35 -0.93 -3.10
CA ASN A 196 -20.96 -1.33 -1.76
C ASN A 196 -19.45 -1.63 -1.62
N PHE A 197 -18.94 -1.42 -0.42
CA PHE A 197 -17.72 -2.08 0.05
C PHE A 197 -18.13 -3.37 0.77
N ALA A 198 -17.96 -4.50 0.09
CA ALA A 198 -18.45 -5.79 0.53
C ALA A 198 -17.39 -6.58 1.32
N PHE A 199 -17.87 -7.41 2.25
CA PHE A 199 -17.09 -8.31 3.09
C PHE A 199 -17.69 -9.71 3.04
N GLY A 200 -16.86 -10.73 3.18
CA GLY A 200 -17.25 -12.11 3.40
C GLY A 200 -16.44 -12.69 4.54
N LEU A 201 -17.12 -13.39 5.44
CA LEU A 201 -16.52 -13.97 6.64
C LEU A 201 -16.59 -15.51 6.64
N PRO A 202 -16.01 -16.20 5.64
CA PRO A 202 -15.92 -17.65 5.68
C PRO A 202 -15.12 -18.14 6.91
N PRO A 203 -15.29 -19.40 7.33
CA PRO A 203 -14.48 -19.97 8.39
C PRO A 203 -12.98 -19.80 8.11
N HIS A 204 -12.23 -19.33 9.11
CA HIS A 204 -10.77 -19.16 9.08
C HIS A 204 -10.20 -18.15 8.06
N GLU A 205 -11.04 -17.48 7.27
CA GLU A 205 -10.60 -16.68 6.14
C GLU A 205 -11.43 -15.40 6.03
N GLN A 206 -10.92 -14.36 5.38
CA GLN A 206 -11.64 -13.09 5.22
C GLN A 206 -11.48 -12.57 3.81
N ILE A 207 -12.60 -12.32 3.13
CA ILE A 207 -12.60 -11.63 1.85
C ILE A 207 -13.23 -10.26 1.99
N LEU A 208 -12.71 -9.31 1.23
CA LEU A 208 -13.34 -8.02 1.02
C LEU A 208 -13.22 -7.63 -0.45
N GLY A 209 -14.11 -6.76 -0.89
CA GLY A 209 -14.04 -6.24 -2.25
C GLY A 209 -14.81 -4.95 -2.42
N TYR A 210 -14.46 -4.21 -3.45
CA TYR A 210 -15.03 -2.91 -3.73
C TYR A 210 -14.72 -2.44 -5.16
N PRO A 211 -15.57 -1.59 -5.76
CA PRO A 211 -15.33 -1.05 -7.09
C PRO A 211 -14.20 -0.01 -7.07
N VAL A 212 -13.41 0.00 -8.13
CA VAL A 212 -12.27 0.91 -8.34
C VAL A 212 -12.25 1.42 -9.78
N ALA A 213 -11.38 2.41 -10.05
CA ALA A 213 -11.17 2.87 -11.41
C ALA A 213 -10.67 1.72 -12.31
N GLY A 214 -11.21 1.61 -13.52
CA GLY A 214 -10.84 0.59 -14.48
C GLY A 214 -9.71 1.02 -15.42
N GLN A 215 -9.70 0.47 -16.64
CA GLN A 215 -8.68 0.78 -17.63
C GLN A 215 -8.69 2.28 -17.98
N GLY A 216 -7.50 2.85 -18.25
CA GLY A 216 -7.35 4.29 -18.45
C GLY A 216 -7.70 5.14 -17.23
N ASN A 217 -7.82 4.52 -16.05
CA ASN A 217 -8.29 5.13 -14.80
C ASN A 217 -9.73 5.71 -14.90
N SER A 218 -10.59 5.09 -15.72
CA SER A 218 -12.00 5.49 -15.83
C SER A 218 -12.80 5.11 -14.58
N THR A 219 -13.69 6.00 -14.17
CA THR A 219 -14.65 5.77 -13.07
C THR A 219 -16.10 5.70 -13.57
N LYS A 220 -16.32 5.71 -14.89
CA LYS A 220 -17.65 5.66 -15.49
C LYS A 220 -18.25 4.25 -15.34
N PRO A 221 -19.55 4.12 -15.01
CA PRO A 221 -20.22 2.82 -15.05
C PRO A 221 -20.02 2.09 -16.39
N GLY A 222 -19.71 0.81 -16.32
CA GLY A 222 -19.34 -0.04 -17.47
C GLY A 222 -17.84 -0.02 -17.82
N GLU A 223 -17.07 0.92 -17.28
CA GLU A 223 -15.63 1.04 -17.50
C GLU A 223 -14.81 0.84 -16.20
N ARG A 224 -15.48 0.53 -15.07
CA ARG A 224 -14.81 0.31 -13.77
C ARG A 224 -14.28 -1.11 -13.67
N ARG A 225 -13.55 -1.38 -12.58
CA ARG A 225 -13.15 -2.72 -12.16
C ARG A 225 -13.65 -2.99 -10.75
N TYR A 226 -13.82 -4.27 -10.43
CA TYR A 226 -14.06 -4.71 -9.06
C TYR A 226 -12.78 -5.31 -8.49
N ASN A 227 -12.32 -4.75 -7.36
CA ASN A 227 -11.15 -5.22 -6.62
C ASN A 227 -11.58 -6.19 -5.53
N PHE A 228 -10.86 -7.30 -5.38
CA PHE A 228 -10.98 -8.16 -4.19
C PHE A 228 -9.65 -8.35 -3.48
N VAL A 229 -9.74 -8.62 -2.18
CA VAL A 229 -8.64 -9.08 -1.34
C VAL A 229 -9.15 -10.20 -0.45
N TRP A 230 -8.58 -11.40 -0.58
CA TRP A 230 -8.95 -12.58 0.17
C TRP A 230 -7.78 -13.08 1.01
N TYR A 231 -7.88 -12.88 2.32
CA TYR A 231 -6.91 -13.29 3.31
C TYR A 231 -7.14 -14.74 3.70
N ARG A 232 -6.07 -15.53 3.62
CA ARG A 232 -6.07 -16.95 3.95
C ARG A 232 -4.88 -17.27 4.85
N ALA A 233 -5.15 -17.91 5.99
CA ALA A 233 -4.10 -18.38 6.89
C ALA A 233 -3.16 -19.34 6.14
N THR A 234 -1.86 -19.20 6.34
CA THR A 234 -0.86 -19.95 5.54
C THR A 234 0.39 -20.15 6.37
N ARG A 235 0.71 -21.41 6.68
CA ARG A 235 1.85 -21.75 7.53
C ARG A 235 3.17 -21.43 6.82
N GLU A 236 4.11 -20.85 7.58
CA GLU A 236 5.38 -20.37 7.05
C GLU A 236 6.35 -21.52 6.68
N ASP A 237 6.28 -22.62 7.41
CA ASP A 237 7.19 -23.76 7.29
C ASP A 237 6.80 -24.75 6.18
N THR A 238 5.53 -24.74 5.77
CA THR A 238 4.92 -25.78 4.92
C THR A 238 4.17 -25.19 3.74
N ASP A 239 3.10 -24.44 4.00
CA ASP A 239 2.19 -23.94 2.95
C ASP A 239 2.83 -22.83 2.12
N LEU A 240 3.46 -21.85 2.77
CA LEU A 240 4.02 -20.67 2.10
C LEU A 240 5.15 -21.04 1.10
N PRO A 241 6.13 -21.90 1.45
CA PRO A 241 7.13 -22.35 0.49
C PRO A 241 6.53 -23.07 -0.71
N ASN A 242 5.48 -23.87 -0.51
CA ASN A 242 4.79 -24.53 -1.62
C ASN A 242 4.14 -23.52 -2.56
N LEU A 243 3.42 -22.52 -2.03
CA LEU A 243 2.80 -21.46 -2.82
C LEU A 243 3.84 -20.65 -3.60
N LEU A 244 5.01 -20.40 -3.00
CA LEU A 244 6.09 -19.61 -3.59
C LEU A 244 7.00 -20.40 -4.55
N THR A 245 6.72 -21.68 -4.79
CA THR A 245 7.53 -22.52 -5.67
C THR A 245 6.89 -22.65 -7.04
N ASP A 246 7.60 -22.23 -8.09
CA ASP A 246 7.09 -22.31 -9.47
C ASP A 246 7.09 -23.74 -10.03
N ALA A 247 6.57 -23.91 -11.25
CA ALA A 247 6.47 -25.21 -11.91
C ALA A 247 7.83 -25.89 -12.20
N THR A 248 8.94 -25.16 -12.10
CA THR A 248 10.30 -25.69 -12.27
C THR A 248 10.92 -26.15 -10.95
N GLY A 249 10.23 -25.93 -9.83
CA GLY A 249 10.73 -26.20 -8.48
C GLY A 249 11.56 -25.04 -7.89
N LYS A 250 11.59 -23.88 -8.53
CA LYS A 250 12.31 -22.71 -8.00
C LYS A 250 11.45 -21.99 -6.96
N LEU A 251 12.00 -21.86 -5.75
CA LEU A 251 11.41 -21.07 -4.67
C LEU A 251 11.67 -19.57 -4.87
N TRP A 252 10.60 -18.78 -4.88
CA TRP A 252 10.62 -17.32 -4.92
C TRP A 252 10.37 -16.73 -3.54
N ALA A 253 11.36 -16.79 -2.64
CA ALA A 253 11.25 -16.27 -1.26
C ALA A 253 10.83 -14.79 -1.18
N GLY A 254 11.10 -14.03 -2.24
CA GLY A 254 10.66 -12.65 -2.42
C GLY A 254 9.24 -12.49 -2.98
N GLY A 255 8.39 -13.51 -2.96
CA GLY A 255 7.11 -13.45 -3.65
C GLY A 255 7.26 -13.84 -5.12
N ILE A 256 6.35 -14.70 -5.55
CA ILE A 256 6.33 -15.28 -6.89
C ILE A 256 5.72 -14.29 -7.90
N PRO A 257 6.30 -14.12 -9.10
CA PRO A 257 5.64 -13.40 -10.19
C PRO A 257 4.28 -14.03 -10.52
N PRO A 258 3.22 -13.26 -10.77
CA PRO A 258 1.88 -13.83 -11.01
C PRO A 258 1.84 -14.81 -12.19
N THR A 259 2.65 -14.59 -13.22
CA THR A 259 2.77 -15.46 -14.40
C THR A 259 3.46 -16.79 -14.11
N LEU A 260 4.10 -16.94 -12.94
CA LEU A 260 4.78 -18.16 -12.50
C LEU A 260 4.02 -18.90 -11.40
N ILE A 261 2.89 -18.36 -10.92
CA ILE A 261 2.00 -19.10 -10.02
C ILE A 261 1.54 -20.36 -10.75
N ARG A 262 1.72 -21.51 -10.08
CA ARG A 262 1.40 -22.80 -10.69
C ARG A 262 -0.11 -22.94 -10.92
N ARG A 263 -0.47 -23.73 -11.93
CA ARG A 263 -1.87 -23.92 -12.31
C ARG A 263 -2.69 -24.60 -11.22
N ASP A 264 -2.13 -25.61 -10.54
CA ASP A 264 -2.76 -26.31 -9.41
C ASP A 264 -3.10 -25.34 -8.27
N VAL A 265 -2.22 -24.38 -7.98
CA VAL A 265 -2.46 -23.36 -6.94
C VAL A 265 -3.61 -22.40 -7.33
N LEU A 266 -3.76 -22.10 -8.62
CA LEU A 266 -4.87 -21.30 -9.12
C LEU A 266 -6.19 -22.08 -9.12
N ASP A 267 -6.17 -23.34 -9.55
CA ASP A 267 -7.34 -24.22 -9.53
C ASP A 267 -7.82 -24.42 -8.08
N ASP A 268 -6.91 -24.67 -7.12
CA ASP A 268 -7.23 -24.76 -5.68
C ASP A 268 -7.85 -23.47 -5.12
N MET A 269 -7.41 -22.30 -5.61
CA MET A 269 -7.98 -21.01 -5.23
C MET A 269 -9.42 -20.89 -5.75
N GLU A 270 -9.66 -21.24 -7.02
CA GLU A 270 -10.98 -21.20 -7.65
C GLU A 270 -11.95 -22.19 -6.98
N ASP A 271 -11.53 -23.42 -6.71
CA ASP A 271 -12.34 -24.43 -6.03
C ASP A 271 -12.70 -23.98 -4.60
N ALA A 272 -11.73 -23.46 -3.85
CA ALA A 272 -11.98 -22.91 -2.52
C ALA A 272 -12.93 -21.71 -2.56
N ALA A 273 -12.86 -20.86 -3.60
CA ALA A 273 -13.76 -19.72 -3.75
C ALA A 273 -15.21 -20.18 -3.90
N HIS A 274 -15.48 -21.18 -4.76
CA HIS A 274 -16.82 -21.77 -4.91
C HIS A 274 -17.31 -22.49 -3.65
N ALA A 275 -16.40 -23.14 -2.92
CA ALA A 275 -16.76 -23.87 -1.71
C ALA A 275 -17.09 -22.93 -0.54
N LEU A 276 -16.31 -21.86 -0.35
CA LEU A 276 -16.33 -21.08 0.89
C LEU A 276 -17.04 -19.73 0.79
N LEU A 277 -17.02 -19.10 -0.39
CA LEU A 277 -17.45 -17.71 -0.54
C LEU A 277 -18.92 -17.61 -0.98
N ALA A 278 -19.51 -16.42 -0.79
CA ALA A 278 -20.77 -16.07 -1.41
C ALA A 278 -20.65 -16.14 -2.95
N PRO A 279 -21.71 -16.52 -3.69
CA PRO A 279 -21.67 -16.66 -5.16
C PRO A 279 -21.10 -15.44 -5.88
N GLN A 280 -21.38 -14.23 -5.38
CA GLN A 280 -20.87 -12.98 -5.93
C GLN A 280 -19.34 -12.87 -5.81
N PHE A 281 -18.77 -13.28 -4.67
CA PHE A 281 -17.32 -13.29 -4.47
C PHE A 281 -16.65 -14.44 -5.20
N ALA A 282 -17.27 -15.62 -5.24
CA ALA A 282 -16.77 -16.75 -6.02
C ALA A 282 -16.65 -16.39 -7.51
N GLU A 283 -17.67 -15.73 -8.07
CA GLU A 283 -17.62 -15.22 -9.44
C GLU A 283 -16.49 -14.21 -9.66
N VAL A 284 -16.31 -13.25 -8.73
CA VAL A 284 -15.24 -12.26 -8.82
C VAL A 284 -13.84 -12.93 -8.78
N VAL A 285 -13.63 -13.92 -7.90
CA VAL A 285 -12.35 -14.62 -7.82
C VAL A 285 -12.09 -15.42 -9.10
N ALA A 286 -13.08 -16.18 -9.58
CA ALA A 286 -12.95 -17.03 -10.77
C ALA A 286 -12.77 -16.23 -12.07
N ARG A 287 -13.31 -15.00 -12.15
CA ARG A 287 -13.19 -14.14 -13.34
C ARG A 287 -11.97 -13.21 -13.32
N ALA A 288 -11.15 -13.26 -12.27
CA ALA A 288 -9.94 -12.47 -12.19
C ALA A 288 -8.97 -12.87 -13.30
N THR A 289 -8.59 -11.94 -14.18
CA THR A 289 -7.75 -12.26 -15.36
C THR A 289 -6.33 -12.67 -14.97
N GLN A 290 -5.81 -12.10 -13.89
CA GLN A 290 -4.46 -12.37 -13.41
C GLN A 290 -4.43 -12.23 -11.87
N PRO A 291 -5.03 -13.20 -11.15
CA PRO A 291 -4.97 -13.21 -9.70
C PRO A 291 -3.51 -13.36 -9.26
N LEU A 292 -3.20 -12.78 -8.12
CA LEU A 292 -1.92 -12.93 -7.46
C LEU A 292 -2.14 -13.07 -5.97
N PHE A 293 -1.16 -13.59 -5.25
CA PHE A 293 -1.15 -13.50 -3.80
C PHE A 293 0.10 -12.78 -3.29
N GLN A 294 -0.03 -12.17 -2.13
CA GLN A 294 1.06 -11.53 -1.42
C GLN A 294 1.14 -12.08 0.00
N PRO A 295 2.30 -12.61 0.44
CA PRO A 295 2.51 -12.90 1.85
C PRO A 295 2.47 -11.59 2.63
N ILE A 296 1.72 -11.57 3.73
CA ILE A 296 1.55 -10.35 4.51
C ILE A 296 2.69 -10.24 5.53
N TYR A 297 3.32 -9.07 5.55
CA TYR A 297 4.37 -8.74 6.49
C TYR A 297 3.98 -7.50 7.27
N ASP A 298 4.60 -7.34 8.45
CA ASP A 298 4.71 -6.06 9.12
C ASP A 298 6.15 -5.78 9.56
N LEU A 299 6.43 -4.50 9.81
CA LEU A 299 7.74 -4.02 10.24
C LEU A 299 7.61 -2.65 10.90
N GLU A 300 8.37 -2.46 11.96
CA GLU A 300 8.56 -1.19 12.64
C GLU A 300 10.04 -0.81 12.62
N VAL A 301 10.32 0.49 12.68
CA VAL A 301 11.67 1.02 12.84
C VAL A 301 11.73 1.89 14.08
N PRO A 302 12.85 1.89 14.82
CA PRO A 302 13.01 2.75 16.00
C PRO A 302 13.26 4.21 15.63
N ASN A 303 13.68 4.49 14.39
CA ASN A 303 14.00 5.82 13.88
C ASN A 303 13.70 5.87 12.38
N MET A 304 13.32 7.06 11.89
CA MET A 304 13.09 7.33 10.47
C MET A 304 14.10 8.31 9.87
N ALA A 305 15.10 8.78 10.64
CA ALA A 305 16.15 9.66 10.12
C ALA A 305 17.56 9.24 10.57
N PHE A 306 18.53 9.42 9.67
CA PHE A 306 19.95 9.09 9.84
C PHE A 306 20.79 10.19 9.21
N GLY A 307 21.20 11.19 10.00
CA GLY A 307 21.85 12.39 9.45
C GLY A 307 20.91 13.09 8.46
N ARG A 308 21.35 13.28 7.21
CA ARG A 308 20.55 13.90 6.14
C ARG A 308 19.69 12.90 5.34
N ILE A 309 19.47 11.70 5.86
CA ILE A 309 18.70 10.64 5.19
C ILE A 309 17.43 10.38 5.97
N ALA A 310 16.27 10.41 5.31
CA ALA A 310 14.96 10.12 5.89
C ALA A 310 14.33 8.88 5.24
N LEU A 311 13.85 7.93 6.02
CA LEU A 311 12.99 6.83 5.55
C LEU A 311 11.54 7.32 5.45
N LEU A 312 10.79 6.90 4.44
CA LEU A 312 9.41 7.35 4.21
C LEU A 312 8.50 6.22 3.73
N GLY A 313 7.26 6.19 4.22
CA GLY A 313 6.26 5.23 3.78
C GLY A 313 6.64 3.81 4.19
N ASP A 314 6.51 2.86 3.26
CA ASP A 314 6.80 1.44 3.54
C ASP A 314 8.30 1.15 3.67
N ALA A 315 9.17 2.08 3.25
CA ALA A 315 10.60 1.96 3.55
C ALA A 315 10.87 2.04 5.06
N ALA A 316 10.04 2.79 5.80
CA ALA A 316 10.11 2.91 7.25
C ALA A 316 9.21 1.89 7.96
N PHE A 317 7.89 2.02 7.82
CA PHE A 317 6.90 1.21 8.54
C PHE A 317 6.03 0.43 7.58
N VAL A 318 5.96 -0.89 7.75
CA VAL A 318 5.12 -1.77 6.94
C VAL A 318 3.93 -2.19 7.79
N ALA A 319 2.75 -1.64 7.49
CA ALA A 319 1.51 -1.99 8.16
C ALA A 319 0.75 -3.07 7.38
N ARG A 320 0.10 -3.98 8.09
CA ARG A 320 -0.81 -4.96 7.46
C ARG A 320 -1.93 -4.21 6.75
N PRO A 321 -2.39 -4.69 5.57
CA PRO A 321 -3.32 -3.96 4.71
C PRO A 321 -4.72 -3.74 5.32
N HIS A 322 -5.07 -4.42 6.42
CA HIS A 322 -6.38 -4.31 7.07
C HIS A 322 -6.76 -2.91 7.50
N CYS A 323 -5.80 -2.08 7.92
CA CYS A 323 -6.08 -0.69 8.30
C CYS A 323 -6.37 0.20 7.09
N GLY A 324 -6.09 -0.23 5.85
CA GLY A 324 -6.27 0.56 4.64
C GLY A 324 -5.37 1.81 4.54
N MET A 325 -4.45 2.01 5.48
CA MET A 325 -3.73 3.28 5.65
C MET A 325 -2.39 3.37 4.91
N GLY A 326 -1.95 2.36 4.15
CA GLY A 326 -0.60 2.36 3.54
C GLY A 326 -0.27 3.64 2.77
N VAL A 327 -1.18 4.06 1.89
CA VAL A 327 -1.00 5.30 1.08
C VAL A 327 -1.17 6.56 1.93
N THR A 328 -2.20 6.62 2.78
CA THR A 328 -2.45 7.77 3.66
C THR A 328 -1.29 8.00 4.63
N LYS A 329 -0.71 6.94 5.18
CA LYS A 329 0.49 6.98 6.03
C LYS A 329 1.67 7.58 5.28
N ALA A 330 1.97 7.09 4.07
CA ALA A 330 3.08 7.62 3.28
C ALA A 330 2.87 9.09 2.88
N ALA A 331 1.62 9.49 2.60
CA ALA A 331 1.26 10.89 2.35
C ALA A 331 1.48 11.75 3.61
N GLY A 332 1.03 11.27 4.78
CA GLY A 332 1.24 11.93 6.07
C GLY A 332 2.73 12.04 6.45
N ASP A 333 3.52 11.00 6.16
CA ASP A 333 4.98 11.04 6.34
C ASP A 333 5.59 12.17 5.51
N ALA A 334 5.24 12.26 4.21
CA ALA A 334 5.75 13.30 3.33
C ALA A 334 5.36 14.71 3.79
N LEU A 335 4.10 14.89 4.23
CA LEU A 335 3.63 16.18 4.74
C LEU A 335 4.33 16.58 6.03
N ALA A 336 4.49 15.66 6.98
CA ALA A 336 5.19 15.90 8.24
C ALA A 336 6.66 16.27 8.02
N LEU A 337 7.35 15.57 7.10
CA LEU A 337 8.72 15.87 6.72
C LEU A 337 8.85 17.30 6.18
N VAL A 338 8.00 17.68 5.22
CA VAL A 338 8.03 19.01 4.62
C VAL A 338 7.66 20.09 5.63
N THR A 339 6.74 19.80 6.55
CA THR A 339 6.35 20.70 7.63
C THR A 339 7.54 20.98 8.55
N ALA A 340 8.24 19.94 9.02
CA ALA A 340 9.43 20.08 9.87
C ALA A 340 10.54 20.87 9.16
N LEU A 341 10.76 20.63 7.85
CA LEU A 341 11.75 21.35 7.04
C LEU A 341 11.41 22.83 6.79
N ALA A 342 10.14 23.22 6.98
CA ALA A 342 9.66 24.58 6.86
C ALA A 342 9.67 25.32 8.21
N THR A 343 9.48 24.61 9.33
CA THR A 343 9.44 25.18 10.68
C THR A 343 10.82 25.29 11.32
N ARG A 344 11.75 24.39 10.97
CA ARG A 344 13.11 24.37 11.51
C ARG A 344 14.10 25.05 10.57
N ALA A 345 15.04 25.79 11.14
CA ALA A 345 16.11 26.45 10.38
C ALA A 345 17.17 25.45 9.90
N ASP A 346 17.53 24.47 10.74
CA ASP A 346 18.49 23.41 10.41
C ASP A 346 17.79 22.13 9.93
N THR A 347 18.41 21.46 8.94
CA THR A 347 17.84 20.25 8.32
C THR A 347 17.94 19.04 9.24
N LEU A 348 18.99 18.91 10.03
CA LEU A 348 19.15 17.78 10.95
C LEU A 348 18.13 17.87 12.08
N ASP A 349 17.92 19.08 12.63
CA ASP A 349 16.85 19.34 13.59
C ASP A 349 15.46 18.98 13.05
N ALA A 350 15.16 19.38 11.80
CA ALA A 350 13.91 19.02 11.13
C ALA A 350 13.73 17.50 11.01
N LEU A 351 14.80 16.78 10.69
CA LEU A 351 14.78 15.34 10.52
C LEU A 351 14.64 14.59 11.85
N CYS A 352 15.22 15.11 12.93
CA CYS A 352 14.98 14.61 14.29
C CYS A 352 13.50 14.73 14.68
N GLU A 353 12.91 15.92 14.53
CA GLU A 353 11.48 16.16 14.84
C GLU A 353 10.55 15.28 14.00
N TYR A 354 10.84 15.18 12.69
CA TYR A 354 10.15 14.26 11.78
C TYR A 354 10.23 12.82 12.26
N SER A 355 11.43 12.35 12.58
CA SER A 355 11.68 10.97 13.02
C SER A 355 10.92 10.65 14.29
N GLU A 356 11.00 11.50 15.31
CA GLU A 356 10.30 11.30 16.58
C GLU A 356 8.78 11.19 16.38
N THR A 357 8.20 12.18 15.68
CA THR A 357 6.75 12.27 15.46
C THR A 357 6.23 11.09 14.64
N ARG A 358 6.92 10.74 13.55
CA ARG A 358 6.44 9.72 12.61
C ARG A 358 6.78 8.30 13.03
N THR A 359 7.80 8.11 13.87
CA THR A 359 8.05 6.82 14.52
C THR A 359 6.91 6.45 15.46
N ALA A 360 6.47 7.38 16.31
CA ALA A 360 5.34 7.14 17.23
C ALA A 360 4.04 6.83 16.47
N PHE A 361 3.73 7.62 15.43
CA PHE A 361 2.56 7.36 14.59
C PHE A 361 2.67 6.02 13.84
N GLY A 362 3.84 5.71 13.28
CA GLY A 362 4.10 4.47 12.57
C GLY A 362 3.86 3.24 13.44
N ALA A 363 4.39 3.26 14.67
CA ALA A 363 4.18 2.19 15.65
C ALA A 363 2.69 1.99 15.96
N ALA A 364 1.96 3.08 16.23
CA ALA A 364 0.52 3.01 16.51
C ALA A 364 -0.29 2.43 15.34
N ILE A 365 0.05 2.78 14.09
CA ILE A 365 -0.58 2.22 12.89
C ILE A 365 -0.26 0.73 12.73
N VAL A 366 0.98 0.30 12.97
CA VAL A 366 1.36 -1.12 12.87
C VAL A 366 0.66 -1.94 13.95
N GLU A 367 0.60 -1.44 15.19
CA GLU A 367 -0.13 -2.08 16.29
C GLU A 367 -1.62 -2.25 15.94
N HIS A 368 -2.27 -1.19 15.45
CA HIS A 368 -3.65 -1.26 15.01
C HIS A 368 -3.83 -2.27 13.86
N ALA A 369 -2.93 -2.27 12.89
CA ALA A 369 -2.97 -3.22 11.77
C ALA A 369 -2.75 -4.68 12.23
N ARG A 370 -1.93 -4.90 13.25
CA ARG A 370 -1.73 -6.20 13.91
C ARG A 370 -3.00 -6.66 14.60
N HIS A 371 -3.67 -5.77 15.33
CA HIS A 371 -4.96 -6.05 15.97
C HIS A 371 -6.00 -6.52 14.95
N LEU A 372 -6.20 -5.78 13.86
CA LEU A 372 -7.15 -6.16 12.81
C LEU A 372 -6.78 -7.49 12.12
N GLY A 373 -5.48 -7.75 11.95
CA GLY A 373 -4.99 -9.00 11.36
C GLY A 373 -4.89 -10.18 12.34
N ALA A 374 -5.14 -9.98 13.63
CA ALA A 374 -4.94 -11.01 14.65
C ALA A 374 -5.85 -12.22 14.44
N TYR A 375 -7.06 -11.99 13.90
CA TYR A 375 -7.98 -13.07 13.56
C TYR A 375 -7.36 -14.08 12.57
N MET A 376 -6.67 -13.61 11.53
CA MET A 376 -5.99 -14.49 10.56
C MET A 376 -4.86 -15.30 11.23
N GLN A 377 -4.12 -14.68 12.13
CA GLN A 377 -3.04 -15.35 12.87
C GLN A 377 -3.55 -16.43 13.82
N ALA A 378 -4.67 -16.18 14.49
CA ALA A 378 -5.26 -17.13 15.43
C ALA A 378 -5.61 -18.48 14.77
N GLN A 379 -5.88 -18.51 13.46
CA GLN A 379 -6.26 -19.73 12.74
C GLN A 379 -5.14 -20.77 12.67
N LEU A 380 -3.89 -20.33 12.78
CA LEU A 380 -2.72 -21.23 12.81
C LEU A 380 -2.40 -21.76 14.21
N LYS A 381 -3.07 -21.25 15.25
CA LYS A 381 -2.84 -21.59 16.66
C LYS A 381 -3.74 -22.75 17.14
N ASN A 382 -3.76 -22.99 18.45
CA ASN A 382 -4.58 -24.05 19.07
C ASN A 382 -6.09 -23.73 19.03
N ASP A 383 -6.92 -24.75 19.30
CA ASP A 383 -8.39 -24.64 19.26
C ASP A 383 -8.94 -23.53 20.16
N THR A 384 -8.41 -23.39 21.37
CA THR A 384 -8.84 -22.36 22.31
C THR A 384 -8.64 -20.95 21.75
N GLU A 385 -7.45 -20.67 21.20
CA GLU A 385 -7.16 -19.36 20.61
C GLU A 385 -8.01 -19.10 19.35
N ARG A 386 -8.29 -20.14 18.56
CA ARG A 386 -9.20 -20.05 17.41
C ARG A 386 -10.62 -19.70 17.85
N GLU A 387 -11.18 -20.44 18.79
CA GLU A 387 -12.53 -20.20 19.30
C GLU A 387 -12.68 -18.81 19.91
N MET A 388 -11.64 -18.33 20.63
CA MET A 388 -11.65 -16.97 21.16
C MET A 388 -11.69 -15.93 20.05
N ALA A 389 -10.88 -16.10 19.00
CA ALA A 389 -10.84 -15.16 17.88
C ALA A 389 -12.17 -15.11 17.10
N GLU A 390 -12.85 -16.25 16.93
CA GLU A 390 -14.17 -16.31 16.26
C GLU A 390 -15.25 -15.55 17.03
N ARG A 391 -15.24 -15.56 18.37
CA ARG A 391 -16.26 -14.87 19.18
C ARG A 391 -16.29 -13.36 18.98
N TYR A 392 -15.16 -12.75 18.64
CA TYR A 392 -15.04 -11.29 18.46
C TYR A 392 -15.14 -10.87 17.00
N ARG A 393 -15.21 -11.82 16.06
CA ARG A 393 -15.33 -11.54 14.65
C ARG A 393 -16.80 -11.49 14.23
N THR A 394 -17.42 -10.32 14.36
CA THR A 394 -18.78 -10.09 13.85
C THR A 394 -18.76 -9.24 12.57
N PRO A 395 -19.77 -9.38 11.68
CA PRO A 395 -19.96 -8.49 10.53
C PRO A 395 -19.86 -7.00 10.89
N GLU A 396 -20.47 -6.59 11.99
CA GLU A 396 -20.52 -5.21 12.45
C GLU A 396 -19.13 -4.68 12.82
N VAL A 397 -18.34 -5.49 13.54
CA VAL A 397 -16.97 -5.15 13.95
C VAL A 397 -16.07 -5.04 12.73
N VAL A 398 -16.07 -6.05 11.84
CA VAL A 398 -15.22 -6.05 10.64
C VAL A 398 -15.54 -4.86 9.74
N MET A 399 -16.82 -4.57 9.50
CA MET A 399 -17.24 -3.40 8.71
C MET A 399 -16.89 -2.08 9.40
N ARG A 400 -16.86 -2.02 10.73
CA ARG A 400 -16.53 -0.79 11.47
C ARG A 400 -15.06 -0.44 11.42
N GLU A 401 -14.18 -1.44 11.43
CA GLU A 401 -12.78 -1.22 11.76
C GLU A 401 -11.85 -1.44 10.57
N THR A 402 -12.21 -2.29 9.61
CA THR A 402 -11.36 -2.55 8.43
C THR A 402 -11.30 -1.31 7.54
N ALA A 403 -10.12 -0.85 7.16
CA ALA A 403 -9.92 0.30 6.29
C ALA A 403 -10.69 1.55 6.77
N VAL A 404 -10.59 1.81 8.07
CA VAL A 404 -11.05 3.04 8.72
C VAL A 404 -9.87 3.59 9.51
N PRO A 405 -9.57 4.90 9.45
CA PRO A 405 -8.47 5.49 10.19
C PRO A 405 -8.69 5.28 11.69
N PRO A 406 -7.66 4.83 12.44
CA PRO A 406 -7.71 4.91 13.89
C PRO A 406 -7.73 6.37 14.35
N HIS A 407 -8.49 6.65 15.39
CA HIS A 407 -8.41 7.90 16.14
C HIS A 407 -7.40 7.69 17.27
N PHE A 408 -6.22 8.30 17.17
CA PHE A 408 -5.18 8.25 18.19
C PHE A 408 -5.20 9.48 19.09
#